data_AF-A0AB34CFA0-F1
#
_entry.id   AF-A0AB34CFA0-F1
#
_cell.length_a   1.000
_cell.length_b   1.000
_cell.length_c   1.000
_cell.angle_alpha   90.00
_cell.angle_beta   90.00
_cell.angle_gamma   90.00
#
_symmetry.space_group_name_H-M   'P 1'
#
loop_
_entity.id
_entity.type
_entity.pdbx_description
1 polymer ?
#
loop_
_entity_poly.entity_id
_entity_poly.type
_entity_poly.pdbx_seq_one_letter_code
_entity_poly.pdbx_strand_id
1 'polypeptide(L)' 'MSLTAFKAPEWVLAQAARKLTQYRRGRLFARRTYRRGYLSLAVNPRWRLLSRNGGRDWQLMSHSDYNQEIEK' A
#
# COMPACT_ATOMS: atom_id res chain seq x y z
N MET A 1 5.87 -12.09 7.04
CA MET A 1 5.39 -10.82 6.46
C MET A 1 6.58 -10.12 5.84
N SER A 2 6.74 -10.22 4.52
CA SER A 2 7.88 -9.61 3.82
C SER A 2 7.42 -8.29 3.21
N LEU A 3 7.86 -7.19 3.80
CA LEU A 3 7.67 -5.85 3.23
C LEU A 3 8.74 -5.68 2.15
N THR A 4 8.42 -6.00 0.91
CA THR A 4 9.35 -5.86 -0.22
C THR A 4 9.48 -4.38 -0.57
N ALA A 5 10.30 -3.66 0.19
CA ALA A 5 10.49 -2.21 0.07
C ALA A 5 11.92 -1.93 -0.38
N PHE A 6 12.19 -2.04 -1.68
CA PHE A 6 13.57 -1.99 -2.15
C PHE A 6 14.29 -0.64 -1.93
N LYS A 7 13.59 0.49 -1.66
CA LYS A 7 14.23 1.83 -1.47
C LYS A 7 13.42 2.85 -0.61
N ALA A 8 12.52 2.43 0.28
CA ALA A 8 11.73 3.38 1.07
C ALA A 8 12.50 3.87 2.32
N PRO A 9 12.43 5.18 2.69
CA PRO A 9 12.97 5.65 3.95
C PRO A 9 12.32 4.95 5.16
N GLU A 10 13.07 4.75 6.24
CA GLU A 10 12.59 4.04 7.44
C GLU A 10 11.34 4.67 8.06
N TRP A 11 11.25 6.00 8.08
CA TRP A 11 10.07 6.69 8.58
C TRP A 11 8.81 6.39 7.75
N VAL A 12 8.96 6.16 6.44
CA VAL A 12 7.85 5.74 5.56
C VAL A 12 7.44 4.31 5.89
N LEU A 13 8.39 3.42 6.14
CA LEU A 13 8.12 2.05 6.57
C LEU A 13 7.34 2.03 7.89
N ALA A 14 7.77 2.83 8.87
CA ALA A 14 7.06 2.97 10.15
C ALA A 14 5.64 3.52 9.96
N GLN A 15 5.46 4.52 9.10
CA GLN A 15 4.14 5.08 8.80
C GLN A 15 3.23 4.07 8.07
N ALA A 16 3.79 3.31 7.13
CA ALA A 16 3.10 2.23 6.45
C ALA A 16 2.64 1.14 7.45
N ALA A 17 3.52 0.70 8.35
CA ALA A 17 3.19 -0.28 9.39
C ALA A 17 2.06 0.21 10.31
N ARG A 18 2.08 1.49 10.72
CA ARG A 18 0.99 2.10 11.50
C ARG A 18 -0.34 2.10 10.74
N LYS A 19 -0.34 2.45 9.45
CA LYS A 19 -1.54 2.42 8.59
C LYS A 19 -2.09 1.01 8.43
N LEU A 20 -1.22 0.01 8.22
CA LEU A 20 -1.63 -1.40 8.15
C LEU A 20 -2.25 -1.89 9.47
N THR A 21 -1.69 -1.48 10.59
CA THR A 21 -2.26 -1.79 11.91
C THR A 21 -3.66 -1.19 12.07
N GLN A 22 -3.88 0.04 11.62
CA GLN A 22 -5.21 0.67 11.64
C GLN A 22 -6.20 -0.03 10.71
N TYR A 23 -5.76 -0.43 9.51
CA TYR A 23 -6.56 -1.20 8.56
C TYR A 23 -7.02 -2.52 9.17
N ARG A 24 -6.10 -3.28 9.79
CA ARG A 24 -6.43 -4.55 10.48
C ARG A 24 -7.42 -4.39 11.62
N ARG A 25 -7.38 -3.24 12.31
CA ARG A 25 -8.33 -2.89 13.38
C ARG A 25 -9.67 -2.37 12.85
N GLY A 26 -9.89 -2.36 11.54
CA GLY A 26 -11.11 -1.83 10.92
C GLY A 26 -11.26 -0.32 11.03
N ARG A 27 -10.20 0.42 11.40
CA ARG A 27 -10.23 1.88 11.58
C ARG A 27 -9.87 2.64 10.30
N LEU A 28 -9.33 1.94 9.31
CA LEU A 28 -8.92 2.51 8.04
C LEU A 28 -9.45 1.61 6.93
N PHE A 29 -10.12 2.19 5.94
CA PHE A 29 -10.65 1.46 4.80
C PHE A 29 -9.75 1.64 3.58
N ALA A 30 -9.41 0.53 2.93
CA ALA A 30 -8.67 0.55 1.70
C ALA A 30 -9.57 0.88 0.51
N ARG A 31 -9.04 1.64 -0.45
CA ARG A 31 -9.74 1.94 -1.70
C ARG A 31 -9.46 0.87 -2.73
N ARG A 32 -10.50 0.43 -3.43
CA ARG A 32 -10.36 -0.53 -4.52
C ARG A 32 -10.02 0.19 -5.82
N THR A 33 -8.98 -0.25 -6.51
CA THR A 33 -8.64 0.26 -7.85
C THR A 33 -9.61 -0.28 -8.89
N TYR A 34 -10.03 0.60 -9.81
CA TYR A 34 -11.06 0.31 -10.80
C TYR A 34 -10.69 -0.84 -11.76
N ARG A 35 -9.50 -0.79 -12.38
CA ARG A 35 -9.12 -1.76 -13.43
C ARG A 35 -8.89 -3.18 -12.90
N ARG A 36 -8.10 -3.32 -11.84
CA ARG A 36 -7.63 -4.62 -11.35
C ARG A 36 -8.33 -5.12 -10.08
N GLY A 37 -9.16 -4.28 -9.45
CA GLY A 37 -9.82 -4.63 -8.20
C GLY A 37 -8.86 -4.77 -7.00
N TYR A 38 -7.60 -4.34 -7.11
CA TYR A 38 -6.64 -4.33 -6.00
C TYR A 38 -7.04 -3.34 -4.90
N LEU A 39 -6.54 -3.59 -3.69
CA LEU A 39 -6.72 -2.68 -2.57
C LEU A 39 -5.53 -1.73 -2.47
N SER A 40 -5.82 -0.45 -2.25
CA SER A 40 -4.83 0.62 -2.15
C SER A 40 -5.02 1.44 -0.88
N LEU A 41 -3.91 1.80 -0.24
CA LEU A 41 -3.86 2.68 0.92
C LEU A 41 -2.81 3.76 0.70
N ALA A 42 -3.17 5.01 0.96
CA ALA A 42 -2.24 6.12 0.93
C ALA A 42 -1.45 6.18 2.25
N VAL A 43 -0.12 6.06 2.17
CA VAL A 43 0.77 6.26 3.32
C VAL A 43 1.09 7.74 3.44
N ASN A 44 1.51 8.35 2.34
CA ASN A 44 1.77 9.78 2.17
C ASN A 44 1.57 10.14 0.67
N PRO A 45 1.76 11.40 0.24
CA PRO A 45 1.56 11.78 -1.17
C PRO A 45 2.45 11.03 -2.18
N ARG A 46 3.63 10.57 -1.77
CA ARG A 46 4.62 9.91 -2.64
C ARG A 46 4.59 8.39 -2.55
N TRP A 47 3.96 7.82 -1.53
CA TRP A 47 4.04 6.41 -1.20
C TRP A 47 2.65 5.80 -0.97
N ARG A 48 2.41 4.67 -1.64
CA ARG A 48 1.18 3.90 -1.54
C ARG A 48 1.47 2.46 -1.18
N LEU A 49 0.57 1.88 -0.40
CA LEU A 49 0.49 0.45 -0.16
C LEU A 49 -0.52 -0.13 -1.14
N LEU A 50 -0.09 -1.14 -1.89
CA LEU A 50 -0.95 -1.89 -2.81
C LEU A 50 -1.03 -3.34 -2.34
N SER A 51 -2.25 -3.86 -2.29
CA SER A 51 -2.53 -5.25 -1.99
C SER A 51 -3.26 -5.87 -3.16
N ARG A 52 -2.61 -6.86 -3.79
CA ARG A 52 -3.19 -7.65 -4.89
C ARG A 52 -4.09 -8.79 -4.38
N ASN A 53 -3.84 -9.27 -3.16
CA ASN A 53 -4.48 -10.45 -2.57
C ASN A 53 -5.64 -10.10 -1.61
N GLY A 54 -6.37 -9.02 -1.87
CA GLY A 54 -7.55 -8.67 -1.06
C GLY A 54 -7.26 -8.28 0.40
N GLY A 55 -6.06 -7.79 0.71
CA GLY A 55 -5.67 -7.24 2.01
C GLY A 55 -4.76 -8.16 2.82
N ARG A 56 -4.44 -9.36 2.29
CA ARG A 56 -3.52 -10.33 2.92
C ARG A 56 -2.07 -9.84 2.92
N ASP A 57 -1.60 -9.36 1.78
CA ASP A 57 -0.24 -8.88 1.58
C ASP A 57 -0.23 -7.47 1.04
N TRP A 58 0.65 -6.64 1.57
CA TRP A 58 0.77 -5.23 1.20
C TRP A 58 2.17 -4.91 0.75
N GLN A 59 2.27 -4.33 -0.43
CA GLN A 59 3.52 -3.89 -1.01
C GLN A 59 3.59 -2.37 -0.98
N LEU A 60 4.64 -1.84 -0.36
CA LEU A 60 4.92 -0.42 -0.34
C LEU A 60 5.63 -0.03 -1.65
N MET A 61 5.08 0.95 -2.34
CA MET A 61 5.56 1.39 -3.64
C MET A 61 5.47 2.91 -3.76
N SER A 62 6.33 3.48 -4.60
CA SER A 62 6.26 4.90 -4.94
C SER A 62 4.98 5.19 -5.74
N HIS A 63 4.61 6.46 -5.85
CA HIS A 63 3.45 6.84 -6.65
C HIS A 63 3.63 6.46 -8.13
N SER A 64 4.84 6.57 -8.67
CA SER A 64 5.17 6.21 -10.04
C SER A 64 5.04 4.71 -10.28
N ASP A 65 5.63 3.89 -9.40
CA ASP A 65 5.50 2.42 -9.47
C ASP A 65 4.04 1.99 -9.33
N TYR A 66 3.32 2.62 -8.41
CA TYR A 66 1.88 2.39 -8.23
C TYR A 66 1.11 2.65 -9.53
N ASN A 67 1.38 3.76 -10.23
CA ASN A 67 0.68 4.09 -11.46
C ASN A 67 0.92 3.02 -12.52
N GLN A 68 2.18 2.62 -12.71
CA GLN A 68 2.52 1.54 -13.63
C GLN A 68 1.78 0.22 -13.30
N GLU A 69 1.69 -0.15 -12.03
CA GLU A 69 1.02 -1.39 -11.63
C GLU A 69 -0.51 -1.36 -11.78
N ILE A 70 -1.14 -0.17 -11.75
CA ILE A 70 -2.59 -0.05 -11.97
C ILE A 70 -2.97 0.24 -13.43
N GLU A 71 -2.05 0.76 -14.22
CA GLU A 71 -2.24 1.06 -15.64
C GLU A 71 -1.99 -0.14 -16.54
N LYS A 72 -1.07 -1.02 -16.15
CA LYS A 72 -0.91 -2.35 -16.75
C LYS A 72 -2.20 -3.16 -16.70
#